data_AF-D1P4T1-F1
#
_entry.id   AF-D1P4T1-F1
#
_cell.length_a   1.000
_cell.length_b   1.000
_cell.length_c   1.000
_cell.angle_alpha   90.00
_cell.angle_beta   90.00
_cell.angle_gamma   90.00
#
_symmetry.space_group_name_H-M   'P 1'
#
loop_
_entity.id
_entity.type
_entity.pdbx_description
1 polymer ?
#
loop_
_entity_poly.entity_id
_entity_poly.type
_entity_poly.pdbx_seq_one_letter_code
_entity_poly.pdbx_strand_id
1 'polypeptide(L)'
;PKLANRNKGERRAPEKNLFSEEQLEKLEEIFRENMFEYQKVWYGAGHKHRIRNILKSRQIGATYFFAREAFMDALTTGRNQIFLSASKAQAHVFKGYIIDMAREVDVDLKGDPIVLPNGATLYFLGTNARTAQSYHGN
;
A
#
# COMPACT_ATOMS: atom_id res chain seq x y z
N PRO A 1 -44.92 10.98 22.11
CA PRO A 1 -44.10 11.69 21.09
C PRO A 1 -42.96 10.78 20.59
N LYS A 2 -42.99 10.42 19.29
CA LYS A 2 -42.18 9.38 18.66
C LYS A 2 -40.70 9.80 18.51
N LEU A 3 -39.84 9.49 19.49
CA LEU A 3 -38.38 9.67 19.36
C LEU A 3 -37.67 8.51 18.62
N ALA A 4 -38.33 7.38 18.38
CA ALA A 4 -37.72 6.19 17.79
C ALA A 4 -37.53 6.25 16.25
N ASN A 5 -37.99 7.31 15.58
CA ASN A 5 -38.05 7.37 14.11
C ASN A 5 -36.95 8.21 13.43
N ARG A 6 -35.93 8.68 14.15
CA ARG A 6 -34.84 9.50 13.56
C ARG A 6 -33.64 8.72 13.01
N ASN A 7 -33.49 7.44 13.34
CA ASN A 7 -32.33 6.63 12.93
C ASN A 7 -32.69 5.50 11.94
N LYS A 8 -33.73 5.70 11.12
CA LYS A 8 -34.25 4.70 10.18
C LYS A 8 -33.75 4.88 8.74
N GLY A 9 -32.54 5.40 8.58
CA GLY A 9 -31.81 5.34 7.32
C GLY A 9 -30.64 4.38 7.49
N GLU A 10 -30.42 3.48 6.53
CA GLU A 10 -29.16 2.73 6.43
C GLU A 10 -28.02 3.74 6.39
N ARG A 11 -27.35 3.97 7.52
CA ARG A 11 -26.08 4.68 7.53
C ARG A 11 -25.13 3.80 6.72
N ARG A 12 -24.91 4.12 5.45
CA ARG A 12 -23.81 3.56 4.68
C ARG A 12 -22.57 3.66 5.55
N ALA A 13 -21.95 2.52 5.84
CA ALA A 13 -20.72 2.51 6.59
C ALA A 13 -19.73 3.43 5.88
N PRO A 14 -19.00 4.29 6.60
CA PRO A 14 -17.98 5.13 5.96
C PRO A 14 -17.03 4.22 5.17
N GLU A 15 -16.75 4.61 3.92
CA GLU A 15 -15.83 3.87 3.07
C GLU A 15 -14.47 3.80 3.77
N LYS A 16 -14.02 2.58 4.05
CA LYS A 16 -12.75 2.34 4.76
C LYS A 16 -11.61 2.63 3.80
N ASN A 17 -10.49 3.13 4.34
CA ASN A 17 -9.26 3.35 3.59
C ASN A 17 -9.44 4.30 2.39
N LEU A 18 -10.38 5.25 2.48
CA LEU A 18 -10.65 6.23 1.44
C LEU A 18 -9.59 7.33 1.40
N PHE A 19 -9.18 7.69 0.19
CA PHE A 19 -8.31 8.82 -0.10
C PHE A 19 -9.08 9.80 -0.99
N SER A 20 -9.09 11.09 -0.61
CA SER A 20 -9.53 12.15 -1.52
C SER A 20 -8.49 12.38 -2.62
N GLU A 21 -8.89 13.05 -3.70
CA GLU A 21 -7.99 13.43 -4.79
C GLU A 21 -6.82 14.30 -4.27
N GLU A 22 -7.12 15.31 -3.44
CA GLU A 22 -6.10 16.14 -2.78
C GLU A 22 -5.12 15.32 -1.93
N GLN A 23 -5.61 14.29 -1.22
CA GLN A 23 -4.75 13.40 -0.44
C GLN A 23 -3.85 12.55 -1.34
N LEU A 24 -4.35 12.07 -2.47
CA LEU A 24 -3.56 11.29 -3.44
C LEU A 24 -2.47 12.14 -4.09
N GLU A 25 -2.80 13.36 -4.52
CA GLU A 25 -1.82 14.30 -5.10
C GLU A 25 -0.71 14.63 -4.11
N LYS A 26 -1.08 14.99 -2.87
CA LYS A 26 -0.12 15.26 -1.79
C LYS A 26 0.74 14.03 -1.48
N LEU A 27 0.15 12.83 -1.51
CA LEU A 27 0.89 11.59 -1.27
C LEU A 27 1.92 11.31 -2.37
N GLU A 28 1.57 11.60 -3.63
CA GLU A 28 2.48 11.49 -4.76
C GLU A 28 3.64 12.49 -4.65
N GLU A 29 3.35 13.74 -4.29
CA GLU A 29 4.37 14.76 -4.04
C GLU A 29 5.37 14.29 -2.97
N ILE A 30 4.87 13.91 -1.79
CA ILE A 30 5.70 13.46 -0.68
C ILE A 30 6.53 12.22 -1.07
N PHE A 31 5.96 11.29 -1.85
CA PHE A 31 6.69 10.13 -2.36
C PHE A 31 7.85 10.52 -3.29
N ARG A 32 7.63 11.48 -4.19
CA ARG A 32 8.65 11.94 -5.14
C ARG A 32 9.75 12.76 -4.46
N GLU A 33 9.39 13.61 -3.51
CA GLU A 33 10.35 14.47 -2.79
C GLU A 33 11.25 13.68 -1.85
N ASN A 34 10.72 12.67 -1.16
CA ASN A 34 11.48 11.86 -0.20
C ASN A 34 12.34 10.77 -0.85
N MET A 35 12.43 10.75 -2.17
CA MET A 35 13.16 9.72 -2.91
C MET A 35 14.64 10.11 -3.06
N PHE A 36 15.54 9.26 -2.54
CA PHE A 36 16.98 9.42 -2.79
C PHE A 36 17.32 9.21 -4.28
N GLU A 37 18.41 9.79 -4.76
CA GLU A 37 18.82 9.69 -6.17
C GLU A 37 18.92 8.24 -6.68
N TYR A 38 19.48 7.32 -5.89
CA TYR A 38 19.54 5.91 -6.27
C TYR A 38 18.17 5.23 -6.31
N GLN A 39 17.20 5.69 -5.52
CA GLN A 39 15.83 5.20 -5.55
C GLN A 39 15.08 5.70 -6.78
N LYS A 40 15.39 6.91 -7.27
CA LYS A 40 14.86 7.42 -8.55
C LYS A 40 15.24 6.53 -9.72
N VAL A 41 16.44 5.93 -9.68
CA VAL A 41 16.86 4.92 -10.66
C VAL A 41 15.99 3.66 -10.56
N TRP A 42 15.70 3.17 -9.36
CA TRP A 42 14.79 2.03 -9.17
C TRP A 42 13.37 2.32 -9.66
N TYR A 43 12.85 3.50 -9.33
CA TYR A 43 11.53 3.96 -9.76
C TYR A 43 11.44 4.02 -11.29
N GLY A 44 12.42 4.67 -11.94
CA GLY A 44 12.50 4.73 -13.40
C GLY A 44 12.60 3.34 -14.06
N ALA A 45 13.32 2.40 -13.43
CA ALA A 45 13.39 1.02 -13.90
C ALA A 45 12.04 0.27 -13.73
N GLY A 46 11.25 0.60 -12.70
CA GLY A 46 9.93 0.00 -12.45
C GLY A 46 8.92 0.30 -13.56
N HIS A 47 9.01 1.48 -14.16
CA HIS A 47 8.17 1.86 -15.30
C HIS A 47 8.60 1.22 -16.62
N LYS A 48 9.89 0.88 -16.75
CA LYS A 48 10.45 0.33 -18.00
C LYS A 48 10.43 -1.20 -18.03
N HIS A 49 10.52 -1.85 -16.88
CA HIS A 49 10.71 -3.29 -16.79
C HIS A 49 9.66 -3.93 -15.88
N ARG A 50 8.99 -4.96 -16.41
CA ARG A 50 8.03 -5.77 -15.65
C ARG A 50 8.67 -6.52 -14.48
N ILE A 51 9.92 -6.96 -14.62
CA ILE A 51 10.65 -7.73 -13.61
C ILE A 51 11.94 -7.00 -13.28
N ARG A 52 12.20 -6.79 -11.99
CA ARG A 52 13.42 -6.15 -11.48
C ARG A 52 14.12 -7.07 -10.49
N ASN A 53 15.36 -7.45 -10.80
CA ASN A 53 16.25 -8.13 -9.86
C ASN A 53 17.29 -7.12 -9.38
N ILE A 54 17.26 -6.78 -8.09
CA ILE A 54 18.05 -5.67 -7.55
C ILE A 54 19.10 -6.21 -6.58
N LEU A 55 20.37 -6.10 -6.98
CA LEU A 55 21.49 -6.23 -6.05
C LEU A 55 21.66 -4.91 -5.30
N LYS A 56 21.67 -4.97 -3.98
CA LYS A 56 21.67 -3.77 -3.13
C LYS A 56 22.50 -3.94 -1.87
N SER A 57 22.97 -2.82 -1.33
CA SER A 57 23.65 -2.74 -0.03
C SER A 57 22.66 -2.88 1.14
N ARG A 58 23.17 -3.17 2.35
CA ARG A 58 22.33 -3.15 3.57
C ARG A 58 22.08 -1.72 4.02
N GLN A 59 20.98 -1.52 4.77
CA GLN A 59 20.66 -0.25 5.44
C GLN A 59 20.52 0.97 4.51
N ILE A 60 19.97 0.78 3.31
CA ILE A 60 19.73 1.85 2.32
C ILE A 60 18.24 2.14 2.07
N GLY A 61 17.37 1.88 3.06
CA GLY A 61 15.95 2.20 2.93
C GLY A 61 15.18 1.45 1.82
N ALA A 62 15.63 0.27 1.39
CA ALA A 62 14.96 -0.49 0.32
C ALA A 62 13.51 -0.85 0.69
N THR A 63 13.27 -1.36 1.90
CA THR A 63 11.92 -1.72 2.37
C THR A 63 10.99 -0.51 2.40
N TYR A 64 11.50 0.63 2.86
CA TYR A 64 10.78 1.90 2.85
C TYR A 64 10.37 2.28 1.43
N PHE A 65 11.32 2.31 0.49
CA PHE A 65 11.03 2.69 -0.89
C PHE A 65 10.02 1.76 -1.57
N PHE A 66 10.24 0.44 -1.53
CA PHE A 66 9.36 -0.52 -2.23
C PHE A 66 7.97 -0.63 -1.61
N ALA A 67 7.85 -0.39 -0.29
CA ALA A 67 6.54 -0.28 0.37
C ALA A 67 5.73 0.89 -0.21
N ARG A 68 6.37 2.07 -0.32
CA ARG A 68 5.76 3.30 -0.84
C ARG A 68 5.45 3.20 -2.33
N GLU A 69 6.37 2.66 -3.13
CA GLU A 69 6.18 2.47 -4.58
C GLU A 69 5.00 1.54 -4.87
N ALA A 70 4.94 0.38 -4.23
CA ALA A 70 3.83 -0.57 -4.41
C ALA A 70 2.49 0.02 -3.92
N PHE A 71 2.51 0.82 -2.85
CA PHE A 71 1.31 1.48 -2.36
C PHE A 71 0.78 2.54 -3.35
N MET A 72 1.66 3.35 -3.93
CA MET A 72 1.28 4.30 -4.98
C MET A 72 0.73 3.60 -6.23
N ASP A 73 1.33 2.48 -6.66
CA ASP A 73 0.78 1.68 -7.77
C ASP A 73 -0.62 1.13 -7.42
N ALA A 74 -0.81 0.60 -6.21
CA ALA A 74 -2.11 0.12 -5.78
C ALA A 74 -3.19 1.21 -5.78
N LEU A 75 -2.88 2.40 -5.27
CA LEU A 75 -3.80 3.54 -5.22
C LEU A 75 -4.17 4.05 -6.61
N THR A 76 -3.21 4.11 -7.52
CA THR A 76 -3.40 4.70 -8.86
C THR A 76 -3.97 3.73 -9.88
N THR A 77 -3.60 2.44 -9.83
CA THR A 77 -3.97 1.47 -10.87
C THR A 77 -5.00 0.44 -10.41
N GLY A 78 -5.30 0.35 -9.11
CA GLY A 78 -6.20 -0.68 -8.58
C GLY A 78 -5.59 -2.10 -8.61
N ARG A 79 -4.27 -2.23 -8.82
CA ARG A 79 -3.61 -3.54 -8.89
C ARG A 79 -3.26 -4.02 -7.48
N ASN A 80 -3.54 -5.31 -7.23
CA ASN A 80 -3.13 -5.98 -6.00
C ASN A 80 -1.60 -6.01 -5.88
N GLN A 81 -1.11 -5.94 -4.64
CA GLN A 81 0.32 -5.99 -4.35
C GLN A 81 0.60 -7.12 -3.35
N ILE A 82 1.61 -7.92 -3.62
CA ILE A 82 1.97 -9.08 -2.82
C ILE A 82 3.36 -8.88 -2.21
N PHE A 83 3.39 -8.63 -0.91
CA PHE A 83 4.63 -8.52 -0.14
C PHE A 83 5.02 -9.91 0.39
N LEU A 84 5.84 -10.63 -0.38
CA LEU A 84 6.40 -11.91 0.02
C LEU A 84 7.76 -11.73 0.68
N SER A 85 7.89 -12.12 1.94
CA SER A 85 9.14 -12.03 2.71
C SER A 85 9.50 -13.34 3.39
N ALA A 86 10.75 -13.48 3.85
CA ALA A 86 11.20 -14.71 4.52
C ALA A 86 10.44 -15.04 5.82
N SER A 87 9.70 -14.08 6.40
CA SER A 87 8.68 -14.35 7.42
C SER A 87 7.51 -13.38 7.32
N LYS A 88 6.36 -13.75 7.89
CA LYS A 88 5.19 -12.83 7.99
C LYS A 88 5.54 -11.55 8.76
N ALA A 89 6.37 -11.65 9.81
CA ALA A 89 6.85 -10.51 10.57
C ALA A 89 7.67 -9.54 9.70
N GLN A 90 8.49 -10.04 8.78
CA GLN A 90 9.22 -9.20 7.83
C GLN A 90 8.28 -8.53 6.81
N ALA A 91 7.27 -9.25 6.31
CA ALA A 91 6.27 -8.67 5.42
C ALA A 91 5.50 -7.53 6.12
N HIS A 92 5.23 -7.66 7.43
CA HIS A 92 4.59 -6.60 8.21
C HIS A 92 5.44 -5.33 8.37
N VAL A 93 6.75 -5.38 8.11
CA VAL A 93 7.57 -4.15 8.05
C VAL A 93 7.14 -3.28 6.87
N PHE A 94 6.81 -3.88 5.72
CA PHE A 94 6.23 -3.15 4.58
C PHE A 94 4.87 -2.55 4.96
N LYS A 95 4.02 -3.33 5.64
CA LYS A 95 2.73 -2.86 6.14
C LYS A 95 2.88 -1.63 7.05
N GLY A 96 3.87 -1.62 7.94
CA GLY A 96 4.18 -0.48 8.80
C GLY A 96 4.45 0.77 7.98
N TYR A 97 5.39 0.71 7.03
CA TYR A 97 5.71 1.85 6.16
C TYR A 97 4.53 2.34 5.32
N ILE A 98 3.65 1.44 4.88
CA ILE A 98 2.44 1.80 4.13
C ILE A 98 1.45 2.57 5.01
N ILE A 99 1.22 2.08 6.24
CA ILE A 99 0.36 2.77 7.21
C ILE A 99 0.96 4.14 7.58
N ASP A 100 2.28 4.20 7.79
CA ASP A 100 2.96 5.45 8.13
C ASP A 100 2.86 6.47 6.99
N MET A 101 3.06 6.04 5.74
CA MET A 101 2.87 6.89 4.56
C MET A 101 1.42 7.37 4.42
N ALA A 102 0.42 6.51 4.64
CA ALA A 102 -0.97 6.95 4.62
C ALA A 102 -1.30 8.00 5.69
N ARG A 103 -0.64 7.92 6.86
CA ARG A 103 -0.79 8.91 7.94
C ARG A 103 -0.16 10.26 7.62
N GLU A 104 0.77 10.36 6.67
CA GLU A 104 1.31 11.64 6.18
C GLU A 104 0.22 12.51 5.51
N VAL A 105 -0.91 11.90 5.13
CA VAL A 105 -2.10 12.57 4.57
C VAL A 105 -3.36 12.32 5.41
N ASP A 106 -3.20 12.03 6.70
CA ASP A 106 -4.27 11.85 7.68
C ASP A 106 -5.22 10.66 7.41
N VAL A 107 -4.75 9.62 6.71
CA VAL A 107 -5.50 8.37 6.49
C VAL A 107 -4.95 7.23 7.35
N ASP A 108 -5.80 6.65 8.20
CA ASP A 108 -5.42 5.50 9.03
C ASP A 108 -5.91 4.18 8.41
N LEU A 109 -5.03 3.55 7.64
CA LEU A 109 -5.31 2.28 6.97
C LEU A 109 -5.63 1.16 7.95
N LYS A 110 -6.68 0.39 7.66
CA LYS A 110 -7.13 -0.78 8.44
C LYS A 110 -7.25 -2.03 7.57
N GLY A 111 -7.04 -3.18 8.20
CA GLY A 111 -7.23 -4.51 7.61
C GLY A 111 -5.98 -5.40 7.66
N ASP A 112 -6.20 -6.70 7.52
CA ASP A 112 -5.17 -7.71 7.22
C ASP A 112 -5.82 -8.84 6.39
N PRO A 113 -5.80 -8.79 5.05
CA PRO A 113 -5.11 -7.82 4.18
C PRO A 113 -5.74 -6.41 4.18
N ILE A 114 -5.00 -5.42 3.68
CA ILE A 114 -5.54 -4.06 3.49
C ILE A 114 -6.24 -4.01 2.13
N VAL A 115 -7.49 -3.56 2.10
CA VAL A 115 -8.30 -3.42 0.88
C VAL A 115 -8.58 -1.94 0.65
N LEU A 116 -8.26 -1.44 -0.55
CA LEU A 116 -8.49 -0.07 -0.97
C LEU A 116 -9.85 0.07 -1.67
N PRO A 117 -10.48 1.26 -1.68
CA PRO A 117 -11.79 1.47 -2.30
C PRO A 117 -11.82 1.16 -3.81
N ASN A 118 -10.68 1.29 -4.48
CA ASN A 118 -10.52 0.96 -5.91
C ASN A 118 -10.42 -0.55 -6.21
N GLY A 119 -10.55 -1.41 -5.19
CA GLY A 119 -10.49 -2.86 -5.30
C GLY A 119 -9.10 -3.48 -5.13
N ALA A 120 -8.03 -2.67 -5.08
CA ALA A 120 -6.69 -3.17 -4.83
C ALA A 120 -6.58 -3.76 -3.42
N THR A 121 -5.93 -4.92 -3.32
CA THR A 121 -5.63 -5.59 -2.06
C THR A 121 -4.13 -5.72 -1.84
N LEU A 122 -3.67 -5.37 -0.64
CA LEU A 122 -2.28 -5.49 -0.20
C LEU A 122 -2.13 -6.73 0.69
N TYR A 123 -1.44 -7.74 0.16
CA TYR A 123 -1.20 -9.02 0.84
C TYR A 123 0.19 -9.04 1.49
N PHE A 124 0.28 -9.48 2.74
CA PHE A 124 1.54 -9.58 3.49
C PHE A 124 1.80 -11.04 3.89
N LEU A 125 2.72 -11.71 3.18
CA LEU A 125 2.89 -13.16 3.22
C LEU A 125 4.31 -13.57 3.64
N GLY A 126 4.42 -14.70 4.33
CA GLY A 126 5.69 -15.40 4.55
C GLY A 126 6.02 -16.39 3.43
N THR A 127 7.29 -16.81 3.31
CA THR A 127 7.85 -17.72 2.28
C THR A 127 7.31 -19.14 2.23
N ASN A 128 6.12 -19.44 2.77
CA ASN A 128 5.49 -20.71 2.46
C ASN A 128 4.93 -20.64 1.03
N ALA A 129 5.64 -21.27 0.09
CA ALA A 129 5.26 -21.33 -1.32
C ALA A 129 3.81 -21.81 -1.53
N ARG A 130 3.27 -22.67 -0.64
CA ARG A 130 1.87 -23.11 -0.69
C ARG A 130 0.86 -22.01 -0.36
N THR A 131 1.24 -21.02 0.44
CA THR A 131 0.33 -19.93 0.81
C THR A 131 0.30 -18.80 -0.20
N ALA A 132 1.27 -18.70 -1.11
CA ALA A 132 1.34 -17.60 -2.09
C ALA A 132 0.62 -17.91 -3.42
N GLN A 133 0.32 -19.18 -3.72
CA GLN A 133 -0.19 -19.63 -5.03
C GLN A 133 -1.58 -19.13 -5.40
N SER A 134 -2.42 -18.79 -4.41
CA SER A 134 -3.82 -18.40 -4.64
C SER A 134 -4.00 -16.92 -4.96
N TYR A 135 -2.99 -16.09 -4.72
CA TYR A 135 -3.10 -14.63 -4.85
C TYR A 135 -2.66 -14.18 -6.25
N HIS A 136 -3.30 -13.11 -6.74
CA HIS A 136 -2.93 -12.44 -7.98
C HIS A 136 -2.56 -10.99 -7.68
N GLY A 137 -1.52 -10.47 -8.33
CA GLY A 137 -0.99 -9.12 -8.10
C GLY A 137 0.43 -8.96 -8.60
N ASN A 138 0.99 -7.79 -8.34
CA ASN A 138 2.42 -7.50 -8.53
C ASN A 138 3.26 -8.02 -7.36
#